data_AF-A0A7V4ZXK7-F1
#
_entry.id   AF-A0A7V4ZXK7-F1
#
_cell.length_a   1.000
_cell.length_b   1.000
_cell.length_c   1.000
_cell.angle_alpha   90.00
_cell.angle_beta   90.00
_cell.angle_gamma   90.00
#
_symmetry.space_group_name_H-M   'P 1'
#
loop_
_entity.id
_entity.type
_entity.pdbx_description
1 polymer ?
#
loop_
_entity_poly.entity_id
_entity_poly.type
_entity_poly.pdbx_seq_one_letter_code
_entity_poly.pdbx_strand_id
1 'polypeptide(L)'
;MRRRILLLVVLVGLSATVGFAQSNALIDQVLEQKKVGYSYAAYLVLSAAGIIKDTATPEQAMEALKQQDWGIKVPEEPTDISLGQYAYLIMKAFNIPGGLMYRLMPGSRYAAREIAYLGFVTENPSPYRSISGQEAMQILNNVLSWKEEQQ
;
A
#
# COMPACT_ATOMS: atom_id res chain seq x y z
N MET A 1 35.16 -26.48 18.18
CA MET A 1 34.03 -26.42 17.21
C MET A 1 32.75 -25.83 17.79
N ARG A 2 32.29 -26.21 18.99
CA ARG A 2 31.09 -25.63 19.67
C ARG A 2 31.05 -24.09 19.75
N ARG A 3 32.17 -23.43 20.09
CA ARG A 3 32.27 -21.95 20.13
C ARG A 3 32.10 -21.27 18.75
N ARG A 4 32.54 -21.91 17.66
CA ARG A 4 32.38 -21.38 16.29
C ARG A 4 30.94 -21.56 15.78
N ILE A 5 30.29 -22.66 16.18
CA ILE A 5 28.88 -22.92 15.87
C ILE A 5 27.98 -21.94 16.64
N LEU A 6 28.26 -21.67 17.92
CA LEU A 6 27.54 -20.68 18.71
C LEU A 6 27.66 -19.25 18.13
N LEU A 7 28.84 -18.85 17.64
CA LEU A 7 29.02 -17.55 16.98
C LEU A 7 28.25 -17.43 15.66
N LEU A 8 28.18 -18.51 14.87
CA LEU A 8 27.38 -18.56 13.65
C LEU A 8 25.87 -18.48 13.92
N VAL A 9 25.39 -19.16 14.95
CA VAL A 9 23.98 -19.11 15.38
C VAL A 9 23.59 -17.71 15.86
N VAL A 10 24.48 -17.04 16.60
CA VAL A 10 24.26 -15.64 17.04
C VAL A 10 24.28 -14.67 15.85
N LEU A 11 25.17 -14.86 14.88
CA LEU A 11 25.26 -14.00 13.70
C LEU A 11 24.03 -14.12 12.80
N VAL A 12 23.52 -15.34 12.60
CA VAL A 12 22.30 -15.60 11.81
C VAL A 12 21.05 -15.06 12.54
N GLY A 13 21.00 -15.15 13.87
CA GLY A 13 19.92 -14.58 14.67
C GLY A 13 19.81 -13.06 14.58
N LEU A 14 20.94 -12.34 14.48
CA LEU A 14 20.94 -10.87 14.38
C LEU A 14 20.47 -10.34 13.01
N SER A 15 20.66 -11.10 11.92
CA SER A 15 20.26 -10.64 10.58
C SER A 15 18.74 -10.61 10.39
N ALA A 16 18.01 -11.49 11.08
CA ALA A 16 16.56 -11.56 10.97
C ALA A 16 15.86 -10.34 11.60
N THR A 17 16.42 -9.72 12.64
CA THR A 17 15.78 -8.59 13.34
C THR A 17 15.86 -7.26 12.58
N VAL A 18 16.82 -7.11 11.67
CA VAL A 18 17.04 -5.85 10.93
C VAL A 18 15.89 -5.57 9.95
N GLY A 19 15.36 -6.60 9.29
CA GLY A 19 14.26 -6.45 8.32
C GLY A 19 12.94 -6.00 8.96
N PHE A 20 12.58 -6.59 10.10
CA PHE A 20 11.35 -6.23 10.83
C PHE A 20 11.41 -4.80 11.40
N ALA A 21 12.58 -4.36 11.86
CA ALA A 21 12.76 -3.00 12.35
C ALA A 21 12.57 -1.95 11.25
N GLN A 22 13.06 -2.23 10.04
CA GLN A 22 12.91 -1.33 8.90
C GLN A 22 11.45 -1.18 8.47
N SER A 23 10.70 -2.29 8.37
CA SER A 23 9.29 -2.24 7.98
C SER A 23 8.47 -1.43 8.98
N ASN A 24 8.64 -1.67 10.29
CA ASN A 24 7.93 -0.90 11.31
C ASN A 24 8.25 0.60 11.24
N ALA A 25 9.53 0.96 11.05
CA ALA A 25 9.92 2.36 10.89
C ALA A 25 9.28 3.03 9.67
N LEU A 26 9.09 2.30 8.56
CA LEU A 26 8.38 2.82 7.39
C LEU A 26 6.88 3.02 7.65
N ILE A 27 6.24 2.11 8.41
CA ILE A 27 4.84 2.28 8.82
C ILE A 27 4.69 3.49 9.75
N ASP A 28 5.61 3.70 10.69
CA ASP A 28 5.59 4.87 11.56
C ASP A 28 5.73 6.17 10.72
N GLN A 29 6.65 6.19 9.76
CA GLN A 29 6.80 7.32 8.82
C GLN A 29 5.55 7.56 7.97
N VAL A 30 4.83 6.52 7.57
CA VAL A 30 3.54 6.66 6.91
C VAL A 30 2.57 7.35 7.86
N LEU A 31 2.39 6.83 9.07
CA LEU A 31 1.41 7.31 10.02
C LEU A 31 1.65 8.77 10.43
N GLU A 32 2.88 9.25 10.42
CA GLU A 32 3.20 10.65 10.72
C GLU A 32 2.83 11.64 9.59
N GLN A 33 2.56 11.14 8.37
CA GLN A 33 2.28 12.00 7.22
C GLN A 33 0.86 12.57 7.22
N LYS A 34 0.75 13.90 7.33
CA LYS A 34 -0.52 14.63 7.17
C LYS A 34 -1.12 14.48 5.77
N LYS A 35 -0.26 14.34 4.77
CA LYS A 35 -0.61 13.97 3.40
C LYS A 35 0.38 12.91 2.97
N VAL A 36 -0.11 11.72 2.65
CA VAL A 36 0.77 10.60 2.34
C VAL A 36 1.35 10.75 0.93
N GLY A 37 2.66 10.62 0.82
CA GLY A 37 3.37 10.60 -0.45
C GLY A 37 2.99 9.38 -1.27
N TYR A 38 2.96 9.54 -2.60
CA TYR A 38 2.60 8.48 -3.53
C TYR A 38 3.48 7.22 -3.38
N SER A 39 4.78 7.39 -3.17
CA SER A 39 5.72 6.28 -2.98
C SER A 39 5.44 5.47 -1.71
N TYR A 40 5.13 6.15 -0.60
CA TYR A 40 4.75 5.51 0.65
C TYR A 40 3.42 4.77 0.52
N ALA A 41 2.43 5.38 -0.12
CA ALA A 41 1.15 4.74 -0.40
C ALA A 41 1.30 3.51 -1.31
N ALA A 42 2.18 3.59 -2.32
CA ALA A 42 2.54 2.45 -3.17
C ALA A 42 3.18 1.33 -2.36
N TYR A 43 4.15 1.66 -1.49
CA TYR A 43 4.77 0.70 -0.58
C TYR A 43 3.73 -0.03 0.27
N LEU A 44 2.83 0.69 0.95
CA LEU A 44 1.79 0.10 1.79
C LEU A 44 0.93 -0.91 1.02
N VAL A 45 0.41 -0.51 -0.13
CA VAL A 45 -0.53 -1.35 -0.89
C VAL A 45 0.18 -2.55 -1.50
N LEU A 46 1.36 -2.37 -2.11
CA LEU A 46 2.06 -3.43 -2.81
C LEU A 46 2.65 -4.45 -1.83
N SER A 47 3.12 -4.01 -0.66
CA SER A 47 3.59 -4.92 0.39
C SER A 47 2.44 -5.73 0.99
N ALA A 48 1.32 -5.08 1.31
CA ALA A 48 0.12 -5.76 1.82
C ALA A 48 -0.50 -6.73 0.79
N ALA A 49 -0.40 -6.43 -0.50
CA ALA A 49 -0.83 -7.33 -1.58
C ALA A 49 0.17 -8.47 -1.86
N GLY A 50 1.33 -8.50 -1.20
CA GLY A 50 2.38 -9.51 -1.41
C GLY A 50 3.13 -9.37 -2.74
N ILE A 51 3.04 -8.21 -3.40
CA ILE A 51 3.69 -7.93 -4.69
C ILE A 51 5.17 -7.59 -4.47
N ILE A 52 5.47 -6.88 -3.39
CA ILE A 52 6.82 -6.60 -2.93
C ILE A 52 7.00 -7.16 -1.52
N LYS A 53 8.26 -7.32 -1.10
CA LYS A 53 8.58 -7.65 0.30
C LYS A 53 8.27 -6.47 1.21
N ASP A 54 7.87 -6.74 2.44
CA ASP A 54 7.71 -5.75 3.51
C ASP A 54 9.00 -4.98 3.83
N THR A 55 10.17 -5.56 3.55
CA THR A 55 11.48 -4.89 3.67
C THR A 55 11.85 -4.00 2.48
N ALA A 56 10.98 -3.85 1.48
CA ALA A 56 11.24 -2.98 0.33
C ALA A 56 11.22 -1.50 0.74
N THR A 57 11.84 -0.64 -0.06
CA THR A 57 11.76 0.82 0.12
C THR A 57 10.59 1.42 -0.69
N PRO A 58 10.11 2.63 -0.34
CA PRO A 58 9.12 3.36 -1.15
C PRO A 58 9.52 3.53 -2.61
N GLU A 59 10.81 3.72 -2.91
CA GLU A 59 11.34 3.84 -4.28
C GLU A 59 11.25 2.50 -5.01
N GLN A 60 11.58 1.40 -4.34
CA GLN A 60 11.43 0.06 -4.91
C GLN A 60 9.95 -0.27 -5.18
N ALA A 61 9.03 0.19 -4.32
CA ALA A 61 7.60 0.07 -4.56
C ALA A 61 7.16 0.84 -5.81
N MET A 62 7.70 2.03 -6.05
CA MET A 62 7.43 2.81 -7.26
C MET A 62 7.93 2.11 -8.52
N GLU A 63 9.14 1.53 -8.48
CA GLU A 63 9.67 0.76 -9.61
C GLU A 63 8.85 -0.51 -9.87
N ALA A 64 8.45 -1.23 -8.82
CA ALA A 64 7.56 -2.37 -8.94
C ALA A 64 6.19 -1.98 -9.50
N LEU A 65 5.66 -0.82 -9.11
CA LEU A 65 4.39 -0.29 -9.63
C LEU A 65 4.47 0.05 -11.12
N LYS A 66 5.57 0.66 -11.58
CA LYS A 66 5.79 0.96 -13.01
C LYS A 66 5.83 -0.30 -13.88
N GLN A 67 6.21 -1.44 -13.31
CA GLN A 67 6.24 -2.72 -13.99
C GLN A 67 4.86 -3.39 -14.09
N GLN A 68 3.84 -2.86 -13.41
CA GLN A 68 2.48 -3.39 -13.48
C GLN A 68 1.75 -2.88 -14.72
N ASP A 69 1.13 -3.79 -15.47
CA ASP A 69 0.26 -3.45 -16.60
C ASP A 69 -1.16 -3.06 -16.13
N TRP A 70 -1.25 -2.07 -15.24
CA TRP A 70 -2.52 -1.65 -14.63
C TRP A 70 -3.08 -0.35 -15.23
N GLY A 71 -2.36 0.27 -16.17
CA GLY A 71 -2.71 1.56 -16.75
C GLY A 71 -2.68 2.71 -15.73
N ILE A 72 -1.90 2.58 -14.65
CA ILE A 72 -1.70 3.63 -13.65
C ILE A 72 -0.58 4.56 -14.13
N LYS A 73 -0.89 5.85 -14.22
CA LYS A 73 0.13 6.88 -14.46
C LYS A 73 0.87 7.18 -13.15
N VAL A 74 2.06 6.60 -13.01
CA VAL A 74 2.95 6.84 -11.87
C VAL A 74 3.58 8.25 -12.02
N PRO A 75 3.54 9.10 -10.98
CA PRO A 75 4.19 10.42 -11.04
C PRO A 75 5.71 10.27 -11.12
N GLU A 76 6.37 11.12 -11.92
CA GLU A 76 7.83 11.16 -12.03
C GLU A 76 8.48 11.88 -10.84
N GLU A 77 7.80 12.89 -10.31
CA GLU A 77 8.27 13.70 -9.18
C GLU A 77 7.55 13.31 -7.88
N PRO A 78 8.21 13.50 -6.71
CA PRO A 78 7.58 13.28 -5.40
C PRO A 78 6.32 14.13 -5.24
N THR A 79 5.18 13.47 -5.05
CA THR A 79 3.87 14.11 -4.91
C THR A 79 3.01 13.36 -3.89
N ASP A 80 2.05 14.07 -3.31
CA ASP A 80 1.03 13.47 -2.45
C ASP A 80 0.05 12.63 -3.28
N ILE A 81 -0.42 11.51 -2.74
CA ILE A 81 -1.48 10.73 -3.38
C ILE A 81 -2.86 11.31 -3.05
N SER A 82 -3.75 11.30 -4.04
CA SER A 82 -5.17 11.56 -3.83
C SER A 82 -5.93 10.29 -3.44
N LEU A 83 -7.09 10.44 -2.78
CA LEU A 83 -7.98 9.33 -2.44
C LEU A 83 -8.29 8.46 -3.67
N GLY A 84 -8.57 9.08 -4.82
CA GLY A 84 -8.89 8.34 -6.04
C GLY A 84 -7.70 7.53 -6.57
N GLN A 85 -6.49 8.09 -6.54
CA GLN A 85 -5.29 7.34 -6.94
C GLN A 85 -5.04 6.16 -5.99
N TYR A 86 -5.18 6.38 -4.68
CA TYR A 86 -5.01 5.35 -3.68
C TYR A 86 -6.06 4.24 -3.83
N ALA A 87 -7.32 4.61 -4.02
CA ALA A 87 -8.42 3.68 -4.30
C ALA A 87 -8.15 2.84 -5.55
N TYR A 88 -7.68 3.48 -6.62
CA TYR A 88 -7.41 2.79 -7.87
C TYR A 88 -6.27 1.79 -7.73
N LEU A 89 -5.21 2.19 -7.02
CA LEU A 89 -4.09 1.32 -6.69
C LEU A 89 -4.54 0.10 -5.87
N ILE A 90 -5.32 0.32 -4.82
CA ILE A 90 -5.89 -0.76 -3.98
C ILE A 90 -6.72 -1.73 -4.83
N MET A 91 -7.65 -1.21 -5.62
CA MET A 91 -8.52 -2.08 -6.42
C MET A 91 -7.73 -2.94 -7.39
N LYS A 92 -6.66 -2.40 -7.99
CA LYS A 92 -5.76 -3.14 -8.87
C LYS A 92 -4.96 -4.19 -8.12
N ALA A 93 -4.29 -3.81 -7.03
CA ALA A 93 -3.44 -4.71 -6.26
C ALA A 93 -4.22 -5.87 -5.62
N PHE A 94 -5.46 -5.63 -5.18
CA PHE A 94 -6.29 -6.65 -4.54
C PHE A 94 -7.29 -7.34 -5.49
N ASN A 95 -7.29 -7.01 -6.77
CA ASN A 95 -8.23 -7.50 -7.79
C ASN A 95 -9.70 -7.28 -7.42
N ILE A 96 -10.02 -6.09 -6.91
CA ILE A 96 -11.41 -5.71 -6.58
C ILE A 96 -12.12 -5.38 -7.90
N PRO A 97 -13.17 -6.13 -8.30
CA PRO A 97 -13.73 -6.06 -9.65
C PRO A 97 -14.45 -4.74 -9.96
N GLY A 98 -15.01 -4.11 -8.93
CA GLY A 98 -15.78 -2.88 -9.02
C GLY A 98 -17.12 -3.00 -9.76
N GLY A 99 -17.97 -2.00 -9.57
CA GLY A 99 -19.27 -1.89 -10.21
C GLY A 99 -19.18 -1.59 -11.71
N LEU A 100 -20.36 -1.45 -12.34
CA LEU A 100 -20.49 -1.21 -13.78
C LEU A 100 -19.67 0.00 -14.26
N MET A 101 -19.75 1.12 -13.53
CA MET A 101 -19.08 2.35 -13.93
C MET A 101 -17.55 2.22 -13.89
N TYR A 102 -17.01 1.50 -12.90
CA TYR A 102 -15.58 1.21 -12.83
C TYR A 102 -15.12 0.32 -13.99
N ARG A 103 -15.91 -0.70 -14.34
CA ARG A 103 -15.59 -1.61 -15.45
C ARG A 103 -15.63 -0.93 -16.82
N LEU A 104 -16.55 0.01 -17.03
CA LEU A 104 -16.65 0.77 -18.28
C LEU A 104 -15.59 1.87 -18.40
N MET A 105 -15.26 2.53 -17.29
CA MET A 105 -14.31 3.63 -17.24
C MET A 105 -13.40 3.47 -16.01
N PRO A 106 -12.42 2.54 -16.05
CA PRO A 106 -11.52 2.32 -14.93
C PRO A 106 -10.67 3.56 -14.69
N GLY A 107 -10.52 3.94 -13.42
CA GLY A 107 -9.67 5.06 -13.02
C GLY A 107 -10.03 5.65 -11.68
N SER A 108 -9.20 6.59 -11.24
CA SER A 108 -9.19 7.16 -9.88
C SER A 108 -10.56 7.66 -9.40
N ARG A 109 -11.32 8.34 -10.27
CA ARG A 109 -12.64 8.87 -9.92
C ARG A 109 -13.63 7.77 -9.57
N TYR A 110 -13.70 6.71 -10.39
CA TYR A 110 -14.65 5.63 -10.15
C TYR A 110 -14.16 4.65 -9.09
N ALA A 111 -12.84 4.50 -8.93
CA ALA A 111 -12.27 3.74 -7.84
C ALA A 111 -12.63 4.33 -6.48
N ALA A 112 -12.49 5.65 -6.29
CA ALA A 112 -12.89 6.32 -5.04
C ALA A 112 -14.37 6.08 -4.71
N ARG A 113 -15.24 6.18 -5.73
CA ARG A 113 -16.68 5.93 -5.56
C ARG A 113 -16.97 4.49 -5.18
N GLU A 114 -16.24 3.54 -5.78
CA GLU A 114 -16.40 2.13 -5.50
C GLU A 114 -15.99 1.79 -4.07
N ILE A 115 -14.79 2.20 -3.64
CA ILE A 115 -14.33 1.89 -2.28
C ILE A 115 -15.16 2.61 -1.21
N ALA A 116 -15.74 3.78 -1.53
CA ALA A 116 -16.68 4.46 -0.65
C ALA A 116 -18.02 3.72 -0.57
N TYR A 117 -18.51 3.20 -1.71
CA TYR A 117 -19.72 2.36 -1.74
C TYR A 117 -19.54 1.06 -0.94
N LEU A 118 -18.36 0.44 -1.02
CA LEU A 118 -17.98 -0.73 -0.23
C LEU A 118 -17.74 -0.42 1.26
N GLY A 119 -17.84 0.84 1.68
CA GLY A 119 -17.68 1.25 3.08
C GLY A 119 -16.23 1.32 3.56
N PHE A 120 -15.24 1.30 2.66
CA PHE A 120 -13.83 1.37 3.06
C PHE A 120 -13.38 2.77 3.45
N VAL A 121 -14.13 3.80 3.02
CA VAL A 121 -13.87 5.22 3.33
C VAL A 121 -14.94 5.73 4.29
N THR A 122 -14.53 6.16 5.48
CA THR A 122 -15.45 6.61 6.54
C THR A 122 -15.90 8.07 6.36
N GLU A 123 -15.04 8.91 5.77
CA GLU A 123 -15.28 10.35 5.65
C GLU A 123 -15.61 10.78 4.20
N ASN A 124 -15.16 11.97 3.81
CA ASN A 124 -15.41 12.59 2.52
C ASN A 124 -14.91 11.70 1.35
N PRO A 125 -15.77 11.21 0.45
CA PRO A 125 -15.36 10.31 -0.65
C PRO A 125 -14.83 11.06 -1.88
N SER A 126 -14.51 12.36 -1.77
CA SER A 126 -14.01 13.16 -2.89
C SER A 126 -12.70 12.56 -3.45
N PRO A 127 -12.64 12.17 -4.73
CA PRO A 127 -11.49 11.47 -5.31
C PRO A 127 -10.23 12.34 -5.40
N TYR A 128 -10.37 13.66 -5.37
CA TYR A 128 -9.27 14.59 -5.67
C TYR A 128 -8.61 15.19 -4.43
N ARG A 129 -9.07 14.84 -3.23
CA ARG A 129 -8.42 15.29 -1.99
C ARG A 129 -7.23 14.40 -1.66
N SER A 130 -6.24 14.98 -1.00
CA SER A 130 -5.18 14.23 -0.33
C SER A 130 -5.74 13.45 0.86
N ILE A 131 -5.07 12.35 1.21
CA ILE A 131 -5.37 11.52 2.39
C ILE A 131 -4.17 11.55 3.34
N SER A 132 -4.42 11.43 4.65
CA SER A 132 -3.34 11.24 5.63
C SER A 132 -2.83 9.80 5.61
N GLY A 133 -1.66 9.56 6.21
CA GLY A 133 -1.15 8.21 6.38
C GLY A 133 -2.04 7.35 7.27
N GLN A 134 -2.61 7.91 8.34
CA GLN A 134 -3.57 7.18 9.19
C GLN A 134 -4.80 6.77 8.40
N GLU A 135 -5.33 7.67 7.56
CA GLU A 135 -6.48 7.38 6.73
C GLU A 135 -6.16 6.31 5.67
N ALA A 136 -4.99 6.39 5.04
CA ALA A 136 -4.53 5.38 4.08
C ALA A 136 -4.48 3.99 4.73
N MET A 137 -3.88 3.89 5.93
CA MET A 137 -3.82 2.65 6.71
C MET A 137 -5.22 2.15 7.11
N GLN A 138 -6.12 3.04 7.52
CA GLN A 138 -7.50 2.67 7.85
C GLN A 138 -8.23 2.09 6.63
N ILE A 139 -8.13 2.73 5.47
CA ILE A 139 -8.74 2.24 4.22
C ILE A 139 -8.17 0.87 3.85
N LEU A 140 -6.85 0.70 3.95
CA LEU A 140 -6.20 -0.59 3.67
C LEU A 140 -6.68 -1.68 4.62
N ASN A 141 -6.78 -1.40 5.92
CA ASN A 141 -7.30 -2.35 6.90
C ASN A 141 -8.75 -2.76 6.61
N ASN A 142 -9.59 -1.81 6.20
CA ASN A 142 -10.97 -2.09 5.80
C ASN A 142 -11.02 -3.02 4.58
N VAL A 143 -10.13 -2.82 3.60
CA VAL A 143 -10.01 -3.69 2.42
C VAL A 143 -9.56 -5.09 2.79
N LEU A 144 -8.55 -5.21 3.66
CA LEU A 144 -8.04 -6.51 4.12
C LEU A 144 -9.13 -7.28 4.87
N SER A 145 -9.83 -6.62 5.80
CA SER A 145 -10.94 -7.21 6.55
C SER A 145 -12.06 -7.68 5.61
N TRP A 146 -12.46 -6.84 4.66
CA TRP A 146 -13.44 -7.22 3.64
C TRP A 146 -13.00 -8.43 2.82
N LYS A 147 -11.72 -8.49 2.42
CA LYS A 147 -11.20 -9.60 1.62
C LYS A 147 -11.18 -10.93 2.38
N GLU A 148 -10.88 -10.89 3.69
CA GLU A 148 -10.97 -12.06 4.58
C GLU A 148 -12.41 -12.58 4.68
N GLU A 149 -13.41 -11.70 4.73
CA GLU A 149 -14.83 -12.09 4.76
C GLU A 149 -15.35 -12.72 3.45
N GLN A 150 -14.69 -12.46 2.32
CA GLN A 150 -15.07 -13.04 1.02
C GLN A 150 -14.45 -14.43 0.76
N GLN A 151 -13.56 -14.92 1.63
CA GLN A 151 -12.90 -16.23 1.52
C GLN A 151 -13.66 -17.32 2.27
#